data_AF-A0A8H5HTS3-F1
#
_entry.id   AF-A0A8H5HTS3-F1
#
_cell.length_a   1.000
_cell.length_b   1.000
_cell.length_c   1.000
_cell.angle_alpha   90.00
_cell.angle_beta   90.00
_cell.angle_gamma   90.00
#
_symmetry.space_group_name_H-M   'P 1'
#
loop_
_entity.id
_entity.type
_entity.pdbx_description
1 polymer ?
#
loop_
_entity_poly.entity_id
_entity_poly.type
_entity_poly.pdbx_seq_one_letter_code
_entity_poly.pdbx_strand_id
1 'polypeptide(L)'
;MFSLSSISRSVQRPTWAIFSRNSGQLAPRQVKYIKRHKGVIPIPTGGSIKGTTLAFGQWGLRIKGNGVRFSAKQLTTAEDVIKRKLKILKGAKVYLRVFPDIPVCVKGNETRMGKGKGSFEFWATRQPVGRVIFEIGGIPIREDLARDILRQAASKLPTKMEFIGRASPPRLGNLLVETKLTSLYRLFLRTTSASVLHQPLATRHLRSLWRPIFSDAAKVTIRLQNDAPDRAALENWYRNWETRMDNTLAMLYVSATSRGLPHEITRNLSQLFYAEYSFISKRKLPVWNAQLAPNAPEYHPEIAELSLKKSKAVAKEEKARQAQYFSDCALNSLGLAIGMAEGRDKLCMGRSEIKGSMWQNA
;
A
#
# COMPACT_ATOMS: atom_id res chain seq x y z
N MET A 1 -66.67 -2.89 -41.27
CA MET A 1 -65.93 -2.85 -39.99
C MET A 1 -64.89 -3.96 -40.00
N PHE A 2 -63.63 -3.66 -40.33
CA PHE A 2 -62.54 -4.63 -40.28
C PHE A 2 -61.93 -4.60 -38.88
N SER A 3 -62.10 -5.67 -38.11
CA SER A 3 -61.50 -5.83 -36.79
C SER A 3 -60.06 -6.30 -36.94
N LEU A 4 -59.11 -5.42 -36.60
CA LEU A 4 -57.69 -5.73 -36.46
C LEU A 4 -57.48 -6.52 -35.16
N SER A 5 -57.40 -7.85 -35.25
CA SER A 5 -56.94 -8.67 -34.14
C SER A 5 -55.43 -8.50 -33.96
N SER A 6 -55.03 -7.90 -32.84
CA SER A 6 -53.62 -7.72 -32.49
C SER A 6 -52.99 -9.08 -32.17
N ILE A 7 -52.04 -9.50 -33.00
CA ILE A 7 -51.17 -10.64 -32.69
C ILE A 7 -50.20 -10.17 -31.61
N SER A 8 -50.59 -10.35 -30.35
CA SER A 8 -49.69 -10.30 -29.21
C SER A 8 -48.63 -11.40 -29.36
N ARG A 9 -47.45 -11.06 -29.90
CA ARG A 9 -46.25 -11.89 -29.75
C ARG A 9 -45.89 -11.94 -28.27
N SER A 10 -46.38 -12.96 -27.58
CA SER A 10 -45.84 -13.33 -26.28
C SER A 10 -44.40 -13.77 -26.50
N VAL A 11 -43.46 -12.94 -26.07
CA VAL A 11 -42.06 -13.34 -25.93
C VAL A 11 -42.06 -14.41 -24.84
N GLN A 12 -42.07 -15.68 -25.24
CA GLN A 12 -41.80 -16.79 -24.32
C GLN A 12 -40.40 -16.56 -23.75
N ARG A 13 -40.34 -16.01 -22.54
CA ARG A 13 -39.11 -15.99 -21.76
C ARG A 13 -38.74 -17.45 -21.54
N PRO A 14 -37.50 -17.87 -21.85
CA PRO A 14 -37.09 -19.24 -21.60
C PRO A 14 -37.35 -19.54 -20.13
N THR A 15 -38.10 -20.62 -19.87
CA THR A 15 -38.30 -21.16 -18.54
C THR A 15 -36.92 -21.38 -17.96
N TRP A 16 -36.55 -20.52 -17.02
CA TRP A 16 -35.34 -20.69 -16.24
C TRP A 16 -35.54 -22.01 -15.52
N ALA A 17 -34.84 -23.06 -15.99
CA ALA A 17 -34.66 -24.24 -15.17
C ALA A 17 -34.25 -23.74 -13.79
N ILE A 18 -34.98 -24.17 -12.76
CA ILE A 18 -34.64 -23.93 -11.36
C ILE A 18 -33.26 -24.56 -11.17
N PHE A 19 -32.20 -23.77 -11.39
CA PHE A 19 -30.84 -24.21 -11.14
C PHE A 19 -30.76 -24.51 -9.65
N SER A 20 -30.64 -25.80 -9.32
CA SER A 20 -30.39 -26.26 -7.96
C SER A 20 -29.23 -25.47 -7.36
N ARG A 21 -29.37 -25.10 -6.09
CA ARG A 21 -28.39 -24.32 -5.33
C ARG A 21 -27.10 -25.15 -5.14
N ASN A 22 -26.18 -25.14 -6.09
CA ASN A 22 -24.84 -25.70 -5.87
C ASN A 22 -23.94 -24.68 -5.17
N SER A 23 -24.05 -24.61 -3.83
CA SER A 23 -23.11 -23.84 -2.98
C SER A 23 -21.68 -24.39 -3.02
N GLY A 24 -21.48 -25.60 -3.55
CA GLY A 24 -20.17 -26.27 -3.64
C GLY A 24 -19.35 -25.97 -4.91
N GLN A 25 -19.92 -25.29 -5.90
CA GLN A 25 -19.18 -25.01 -7.14
C GLN A 25 -18.46 -23.67 -7.02
N LEU A 26 -17.12 -23.68 -7.19
CA LEU A 26 -16.30 -22.46 -7.28
C LEU A 26 -16.52 -21.76 -8.64
N ALA A 27 -17.75 -21.32 -8.88
CA ALA A 27 -18.21 -20.63 -10.06
C ALA A 27 -19.27 -19.59 -9.69
N PRO A 28 -19.22 -18.36 -10.24
CA PRO A 28 -20.26 -17.37 -10.04
C PRO A 28 -21.57 -17.83 -10.68
N ARG A 29 -22.68 -17.61 -9.97
CA ARG A 29 -24.01 -18.04 -10.39
C ARG A 29 -24.53 -17.29 -11.62
N GLN A 30 -24.23 -16.00 -11.72
CA GLN A 30 -24.69 -15.13 -12.81
C GLN A 30 -23.57 -14.20 -13.23
N VAL A 31 -23.36 -14.08 -14.54
CA VAL A 31 -22.37 -13.16 -15.10
C VAL A 31 -22.95 -12.49 -16.33
N LYS A 32 -22.91 -11.14 -16.37
CA LYS A 32 -23.38 -10.34 -17.51
C LYS A 32 -22.62 -10.64 -18.81
N TYR A 33 -21.29 -10.82 -18.70
CA TYR A 33 -20.42 -11.10 -19.83
C TYR A 33 -19.46 -12.25 -19.53
N ILE A 34 -19.57 -13.33 -20.31
CA ILE A 34 -18.72 -14.52 -20.19
C ILE A 34 -17.30 -14.24 -20.71
N LYS A 35 -17.13 -13.42 -21.74
CA LYS A 35 -15.80 -13.09 -22.30
C LYS A 35 -15.22 -11.84 -21.63
N ARG A 36 -14.12 -11.97 -20.85
CA ARG A 36 -13.41 -10.82 -20.22
C ARG A 36 -11.95 -10.66 -20.63
N HIS A 37 -11.44 -9.43 -20.66
CA HIS A 37 -10.01 -9.19 -20.94
C HIS A 37 -9.11 -9.87 -19.89
N LYS A 38 -7.90 -10.28 -20.32
CA LYS A 38 -6.95 -11.05 -19.50
C LYS A 38 -6.55 -10.30 -18.23
N GLY A 39 -6.33 -8.99 -18.31
CA GLY A 39 -5.91 -8.14 -17.18
C GLY A 39 -4.56 -8.53 -16.57
N VAL A 40 -4.11 -7.76 -15.58
CA VAL A 40 -2.84 -7.97 -14.88
C VAL A 40 -3.12 -8.30 -13.41
N ILE A 41 -2.21 -9.02 -12.76
CA ILE A 41 -2.28 -9.29 -11.32
C ILE A 41 -1.96 -7.98 -10.60
N PRO A 42 -2.80 -7.52 -9.66
CA PRO A 42 -2.58 -6.25 -8.97
C PRO A 42 -1.29 -6.32 -8.13
N ILE A 43 -0.46 -5.26 -8.19
CA ILE A 43 0.70 -5.09 -7.32
C ILE A 43 0.38 -3.95 -6.34
N PRO A 44 0.30 -4.21 -5.02
CA PRO A 44 -0.13 -3.22 -4.05
C PRO A 44 0.99 -2.23 -3.70
N THR A 45 1.33 -1.32 -4.63
CA THR A 45 2.36 -0.28 -4.43
C THR A 45 2.00 0.70 -3.31
N GLY A 46 0.70 0.91 -3.06
CA GLY A 46 0.19 1.82 -2.03
C GLY A 46 0.20 1.29 -0.59
N GLY A 47 0.91 0.21 -0.28
CA GLY A 47 1.00 -0.29 1.10
C GLY A 47 -0.22 -1.08 1.59
N SER A 48 -1.04 -1.63 0.68
CA SER A 48 -2.25 -2.36 1.07
C SER A 48 -1.91 -3.70 1.73
N ILE A 49 -2.40 -3.90 2.96
CA ILE A 49 -2.30 -5.15 3.71
C ILE A 49 -3.62 -5.94 3.74
N LYS A 50 -4.59 -5.59 2.88
CA LYS A 50 -5.94 -6.15 2.97
C LYS A 50 -5.93 -7.66 2.74
N GLY A 51 -6.34 -8.37 3.78
CA GLY A 51 -6.34 -9.83 3.91
C GLY A 51 -5.03 -10.50 3.52
N THR A 52 -3.95 -9.92 4.04
CA THR A 52 -2.67 -10.60 4.27
C THR A 52 -2.56 -11.18 5.68
N THR A 53 -3.62 -11.00 6.49
CA THR A 53 -3.85 -11.55 7.83
C THR A 53 -5.03 -12.54 7.84
N LEU A 54 -5.03 -13.43 8.83
CA LEU A 54 -6.15 -14.33 9.10
C LEU A 54 -7.39 -13.56 9.57
N ALA A 55 -8.59 -14.00 9.16
CA ALA A 55 -9.85 -13.37 9.59
C ALA A 55 -10.76 -14.32 10.37
N PHE A 56 -10.83 -15.59 9.97
CA PHE A 56 -11.78 -16.55 10.54
C PHE A 56 -11.03 -17.66 11.29
N GLY A 57 -10.10 -18.33 10.62
CA GLY A 57 -9.37 -19.48 11.16
C GLY A 57 -8.33 -19.14 12.23
N GLN A 58 -7.73 -20.20 12.77
CA GLN A 58 -6.58 -20.12 13.67
C GLN A 58 -5.26 -20.17 12.89
N TRP A 59 -5.24 -20.97 11.82
CA TRP A 59 -4.08 -21.18 10.94
C TRP A 59 -4.48 -20.99 9.48
N GLY A 60 -3.52 -20.67 8.61
CA GLY A 60 -3.80 -20.54 7.19
C GLY A 60 -2.60 -20.57 6.27
N LEU A 61 -2.88 -20.49 4.97
CA LEU A 61 -1.91 -20.45 3.88
C LEU A 61 -1.92 -19.08 3.20
N ARG A 62 -0.74 -18.48 3.13
CA ARG A 62 -0.50 -17.19 2.49
C ARG A 62 0.47 -17.33 1.32
N ILE A 63 0.29 -16.52 0.27
CA ILE A 63 1.22 -16.46 -0.85
C ILE A 63 2.55 -15.83 -0.40
N LYS A 64 3.65 -16.57 -0.55
CA LYS A 64 5.02 -16.08 -0.32
C LYS A 64 5.76 -15.76 -1.62
N GLY A 65 5.51 -16.56 -2.67
CA GLY A 65 6.09 -16.35 -3.99
C GLY A 65 5.43 -15.19 -4.73
N ASN A 66 5.66 -15.12 -6.04
CA ASN A 66 5.06 -14.10 -6.91
C ASN A 66 3.52 -14.20 -6.89
N GLY A 67 2.85 -13.09 -7.23
CA GLY A 67 1.40 -13.08 -7.42
C GLY A 67 1.03 -13.97 -8.60
N VAL A 68 -0.05 -14.76 -8.45
CA VAL A 68 -0.45 -15.79 -9.43
C VAL A 68 -1.96 -15.74 -9.69
N ARG A 69 -2.35 -16.28 -10.85
CA ARG A 69 -3.76 -16.58 -11.18
C ARG A 69 -4.09 -18.00 -10.71
N PHE A 70 -5.03 -18.14 -9.79
CA PHE A 70 -5.50 -19.46 -9.34
C PHE A 70 -6.69 -19.88 -10.18
N SER A 71 -6.63 -21.08 -10.76
CA SER A 71 -7.79 -21.71 -11.39
C SER A 71 -8.72 -22.30 -10.32
N ALA A 72 -10.02 -22.29 -10.57
CA ALA A 72 -11.02 -22.93 -9.71
C ALA A 72 -10.65 -24.40 -9.42
N LYS A 73 -10.17 -25.15 -10.43
CA LYS A 73 -9.75 -26.55 -10.27
C LYS A 73 -8.61 -26.72 -9.25
N GLN A 74 -7.64 -25.81 -9.26
CA GLN A 74 -6.51 -25.85 -8.32
C GLN A 74 -6.98 -25.57 -6.89
N LEU A 75 -7.88 -24.59 -6.72
CA LEU A 75 -8.46 -24.27 -5.42
C LEU A 75 -9.30 -25.44 -4.90
N THR A 76 -10.16 -26.05 -5.71
CA THR A 76 -10.93 -27.24 -5.32
C THR A 76 -10.02 -28.40 -4.94
N THR A 77 -8.98 -28.68 -5.73
CA THR A 77 -8.03 -29.78 -5.43
C THR A 77 -7.31 -29.56 -4.10
N ALA A 78 -6.90 -28.32 -3.81
CA ALA A 78 -6.26 -27.98 -2.54
C ALA A 78 -7.26 -28.07 -1.37
N GLU A 79 -8.48 -27.59 -1.57
CA GLU A 79 -9.56 -27.67 -0.57
C GLU A 79 -9.91 -29.13 -0.23
N ASP A 80 -9.99 -30.01 -1.22
CA ASP A 80 -10.26 -31.44 -1.04
C ASP A 80 -9.14 -32.16 -0.28
N VAL A 81 -7.88 -31.76 -0.47
CA VAL A 81 -6.76 -32.26 0.35
C VAL A 81 -6.96 -31.87 1.81
N ILE A 82 -7.29 -30.60 2.08
CA ILE A 82 -7.53 -30.10 3.44
C ILE A 82 -8.71 -30.82 4.07
N LYS A 83 -9.85 -30.91 3.38
CA LYS A 83 -11.08 -31.59 3.86
C LYS A 83 -10.84 -33.06 4.18
N ARG A 84 -10.10 -33.78 3.34
CA ARG A 84 -9.78 -35.20 3.58
C ARG A 84 -8.99 -35.39 4.88
N LYS A 85 -8.02 -34.53 5.17
CA LYS A 85 -7.23 -34.62 6.40
C LYS A 85 -7.99 -34.13 7.64
N LEU A 86 -8.81 -33.08 7.48
CA LEU A 86 -9.63 -32.57 8.58
C LEU A 86 -10.84 -33.43 8.91
N LYS A 87 -11.23 -34.38 8.06
CA LYS A 87 -12.38 -35.28 8.30
C LYS A 87 -12.34 -35.99 9.66
N ILE A 88 -11.14 -36.27 10.17
CA ILE A 88 -10.92 -36.93 11.48
C ILE A 88 -11.32 -36.00 12.64
N LEU A 89 -11.16 -34.69 12.46
CA LEU A 89 -11.47 -33.67 13.46
C LEU A 89 -12.93 -33.21 13.31
N LYS A 90 -13.82 -33.82 14.09
CA LYS A 90 -15.25 -33.47 14.10
C LYS A 90 -15.43 -32.00 14.47
N GLY A 91 -16.02 -31.21 13.58
CA GLY A 91 -16.29 -29.77 13.78
C GLY A 91 -15.22 -28.81 13.25
N ALA A 92 -14.13 -29.33 12.66
CA ALA A 92 -13.16 -28.50 11.94
C ALA A 92 -13.80 -27.88 10.69
N LYS A 93 -13.44 -26.62 10.41
CA LYS A 93 -13.95 -25.84 9.28
C LYS A 93 -12.79 -25.36 8.41
N VAL A 94 -13.04 -25.37 7.10
CA VAL A 94 -12.15 -24.80 6.08
C VAL A 94 -12.78 -23.53 5.54
N TYR A 95 -11.99 -22.48 5.45
CA TYR A 95 -12.41 -21.21 4.89
C TYR A 95 -11.56 -20.91 3.65
N LEU A 96 -12.21 -20.75 2.51
CA LEU A 96 -11.59 -20.22 1.30
C LEU A 96 -11.74 -18.69 1.31
N ARG A 97 -10.62 -17.96 1.34
CA ARG A 97 -10.60 -16.48 1.42
C ARG A 97 -10.71 -15.77 0.06
N VAL A 98 -10.63 -16.53 -1.04
CA VAL A 98 -10.61 -16.01 -2.41
C VAL A 98 -11.63 -16.73 -3.26
N PHE A 99 -12.34 -16.00 -4.11
CA PHE A 99 -13.35 -16.57 -5.00
C PHE A 99 -12.93 -16.41 -6.46
N PRO A 100 -13.04 -17.45 -7.30
CA PRO A 100 -12.76 -17.36 -8.74
C PRO A 100 -13.93 -16.73 -9.49
N ASP A 101 -13.84 -15.42 -9.69
CA ASP A 101 -14.86 -14.57 -10.32
C ASP A 101 -14.54 -14.23 -11.80
N ILE A 102 -13.35 -14.56 -12.28
CA ILE A 102 -12.89 -14.16 -13.61
C ILE A 102 -13.06 -15.32 -14.59
N PRO A 103 -13.84 -15.16 -15.67
CA PRO A 103 -13.94 -16.17 -16.70
C PRO A 103 -12.71 -16.13 -17.60
N VAL A 104 -12.08 -17.28 -17.79
CA VAL A 104 -10.96 -17.47 -18.71
C VAL A 104 -11.48 -18.14 -19.97
N CYS A 105 -11.24 -17.49 -21.10
CA CYS A 105 -11.55 -18.03 -22.42
C CYS A 105 -10.25 -18.39 -23.12
N VAL A 106 -10.18 -19.59 -23.68
CA VAL A 106 -9.01 -20.10 -24.39
C VAL A 106 -9.43 -20.45 -25.81
N LYS A 107 -8.52 -20.16 -26.74
CA LYS A 107 -8.68 -20.58 -28.14
C LYS A 107 -7.99 -21.92 -28.29
N GLY A 108 -8.61 -22.85 -29.01
CA GLY A 108 -8.03 -24.17 -29.26
C GLY A 108 -6.64 -24.05 -29.89
N ASN A 109 -5.71 -24.88 -29.42
CA ASN A 109 -4.31 -24.85 -29.84
C ASN A 109 -4.15 -25.19 -31.34
N GLU A 110 -5.11 -25.93 -31.89
CA GLU A 110 -5.24 -26.30 -33.29
C GLU A 110 -5.60 -25.12 -34.21
N THR A 111 -6.12 -24.02 -33.67
CA THR A 111 -6.60 -22.89 -34.46
C THR A 111 -5.55 -21.80 -34.64
N ARG A 112 -5.41 -21.26 -35.87
CA ARG A 112 -4.51 -20.13 -36.16
C ARG A 112 -4.93 -18.84 -35.44
N MET A 113 -4.00 -17.89 -35.29
CA MET A 113 -4.26 -16.57 -34.70
C MET A 113 -5.33 -15.77 -35.48
N GLY A 114 -5.97 -14.79 -34.82
CA GLY A 114 -7.06 -13.98 -35.40
C GLY A 114 -8.46 -14.59 -35.20
N LYS A 115 -9.44 -14.23 -36.05
CA LYS A 115 -10.84 -14.74 -36.03
C LYS A 115 -11.59 -14.58 -34.69
N GLY A 116 -11.21 -13.57 -33.90
CA GLY A 116 -11.87 -13.26 -32.63
C GLY A 116 -11.42 -14.14 -31.44
N LYS A 117 -12.20 -14.09 -30.37
CA LYS A 117 -11.86 -14.66 -29.06
C LYS A 117 -12.52 -16.03 -28.83
N GLY A 118 -11.75 -16.95 -28.25
CA GLY A 118 -12.16 -18.31 -27.92
C GLY A 118 -13.36 -18.45 -26.97
N SER A 119 -13.76 -19.70 -26.73
CA SER A 119 -14.86 -20.09 -25.84
C SER A 119 -14.42 -20.04 -24.37
N PHE A 120 -15.38 -20.03 -23.45
CA PHE A 120 -15.13 -20.12 -22.02
C PHE A 120 -14.63 -21.52 -21.63
N GLU A 121 -13.61 -21.58 -20.77
CA GLU A 121 -13.04 -22.84 -20.31
C GLU A 121 -13.15 -23.02 -18.79
N PHE A 122 -12.68 -22.04 -18.01
CA PHE A 122 -12.70 -22.14 -16.55
C PHE A 122 -12.74 -20.79 -15.83
N TRP A 123 -13.06 -20.84 -14.54
CA TRP A 123 -13.02 -19.69 -13.63
C TRP A 123 -11.66 -19.56 -12.95
N ALA A 124 -11.17 -18.33 -12.81
CA ALA A 124 -9.92 -18.05 -12.14
C ALA A 124 -10.04 -16.81 -11.22
N THR A 125 -9.05 -16.62 -10.35
CA THR A 125 -8.90 -15.42 -9.53
C THR A 125 -7.47 -14.88 -9.61
N ARG A 126 -7.29 -13.56 -9.56
CA ARG A 126 -5.97 -12.90 -9.55
C ARG A 126 -5.63 -12.53 -8.12
N GLN A 127 -4.54 -13.06 -7.58
CA GLN A 127 -4.16 -12.75 -6.20
C GLN A 127 -2.73 -12.20 -6.10
N PRO A 128 -2.54 -11.08 -5.37
CA PRO A 128 -1.23 -10.50 -5.13
C PRO A 128 -0.42 -11.33 -4.14
N VAL A 129 0.89 -11.02 -4.07
CA VAL A 129 1.77 -11.56 -3.03
C VAL A 129 1.25 -11.22 -1.64
N GLY A 130 1.37 -12.15 -0.70
CA GLY A 130 0.93 -11.97 0.68
C GLY A 130 -0.56 -12.16 0.91
N ARG A 131 -1.37 -12.45 -0.11
CA ARG A 131 -2.80 -12.77 0.10
C ARG A 131 -2.96 -14.13 0.81
N VAL A 132 -3.86 -14.19 1.78
CA VAL A 132 -4.29 -15.46 2.40
C VAL A 132 -5.30 -16.16 1.49
N ILE A 133 -5.11 -17.45 1.24
CA ILE A 133 -5.93 -18.27 0.33
C ILE A 133 -6.86 -19.20 1.12
N PHE A 134 -6.29 -19.98 2.04
CA PHE A 134 -7.04 -20.91 2.88
C PHE A 134 -6.81 -20.60 4.36
N GLU A 135 -7.85 -20.84 5.15
CA GLU A 135 -7.76 -20.89 6.61
C GLU A 135 -8.43 -22.14 7.13
N ILE A 136 -7.92 -22.63 8.26
CA ILE A 136 -8.51 -23.75 8.99
C ILE A 136 -8.79 -23.32 10.42
N GLY A 137 -9.90 -23.77 10.98
CA GLY A 137 -10.32 -23.41 12.33
C GLY A 137 -11.61 -24.10 12.74
N GLY A 138 -12.40 -23.43 13.59
CA GLY A 138 -13.62 -23.96 14.19
C GLY A 138 -13.38 -24.67 15.52
N ILE A 139 -12.24 -25.33 15.68
CA ILE A 139 -11.78 -26.04 16.88
C ILE A 139 -10.31 -25.70 17.10
N PRO A 140 -9.79 -25.72 18.35
CA PRO A 140 -8.34 -25.67 18.58
C PRO A 140 -7.63 -26.82 17.85
N ILE A 141 -6.80 -26.48 16.87
CA ILE A 141 -5.98 -27.44 16.13
C ILE A 141 -4.53 -27.21 16.54
N ARG A 142 -3.83 -28.28 16.94
CA ARG A 142 -2.40 -28.24 17.24
C ARG A 142 -1.60 -27.80 16.01
N GLU A 143 -0.59 -26.96 16.23
CA GLU A 143 0.17 -26.33 15.15
C GLU A 143 0.83 -27.36 14.21
N ASP A 144 1.44 -28.41 14.75
CA ASP A 144 2.14 -29.45 13.96
C ASP A 144 1.21 -30.09 12.93
N LEU A 145 0.00 -30.47 13.38
CA LEU A 145 -1.02 -31.06 12.52
C LEU A 145 -1.51 -30.06 11.47
N ALA A 146 -1.79 -28.82 11.88
CA ALA A 146 -2.20 -27.76 10.97
C ALA A 146 -1.15 -27.50 9.88
N ARG A 147 0.13 -27.47 10.26
CA ARG A 147 1.26 -27.24 9.37
C ARG A 147 1.39 -28.35 8.33
N ASP A 148 1.24 -29.61 8.73
CA ASP A 148 1.31 -30.73 7.79
C ASP A 148 0.15 -30.77 6.79
N ILE A 149 -1.07 -30.50 7.27
CA ILE A 149 -2.25 -30.43 6.40
C ILE A 149 -2.08 -29.33 5.35
N LEU A 150 -1.68 -28.14 5.80
CA LEU A 150 -1.51 -26.99 4.92
C LEU A 150 -0.29 -27.14 4.00
N ARG A 151 0.76 -27.85 4.41
CA ARG A 151 1.90 -28.21 3.54
C ARG A 151 1.45 -29.08 2.37
N GLN A 152 0.61 -30.07 2.60
CA GLN A 152 0.07 -30.94 1.54
C GLN A 152 -0.85 -30.17 0.58
N ALA A 153 -1.64 -29.23 1.11
CA ALA A 153 -2.47 -28.37 0.27
C ALA A 153 -1.62 -27.40 -0.58
N ALA A 154 -0.55 -26.84 0.01
CA ALA A 154 0.37 -25.95 -0.68
C ALA A 154 1.03 -26.61 -1.90
N SER A 155 1.31 -27.92 -1.84
CA SER A 155 1.91 -28.65 -2.97
C SER A 155 0.99 -28.77 -4.20
N LYS A 156 -0.32 -28.49 -4.04
CA LYS A 156 -1.29 -28.47 -5.14
C LYS A 156 -1.47 -27.09 -5.76
N LEU A 157 -0.84 -26.07 -5.18
CA LEU A 157 -0.95 -24.68 -5.62
C LEU A 157 0.27 -24.29 -6.46
N PRO A 158 0.11 -23.41 -7.46
CA PRO A 158 1.15 -23.09 -8.45
C PRO A 158 2.27 -22.16 -7.96
N THR A 159 2.27 -21.74 -6.68
CA THR A 159 3.25 -20.79 -6.13
C THR A 159 3.67 -21.18 -4.73
N LYS A 160 4.82 -20.66 -4.29
CA LYS A 160 5.34 -20.90 -2.94
C LYS A 160 4.39 -20.28 -1.91
N MET A 161 3.95 -21.10 -0.96
CA MET A 161 3.08 -20.68 0.13
C MET A 161 3.86 -20.62 1.45
N GLU A 162 3.30 -19.87 2.39
CA GLU A 162 3.77 -19.71 3.76
C GLU A 162 2.64 -20.10 4.71
N PHE A 163 2.99 -20.91 5.71
CA PHE A 163 2.11 -21.20 6.84
C PHE A 163 2.06 -19.99 7.78
N ILE A 164 0.86 -19.61 8.20
CA ILE A 164 0.63 -18.45 9.06
C ILE A 164 -0.31 -18.79 10.22
N GLY A 165 -0.04 -18.21 11.39
CA GLY A 165 -0.91 -18.20 12.56
C GLY A 165 -1.45 -16.80 12.86
N ARG A 166 -2.32 -16.67 13.87
CA ARG A 166 -2.88 -15.36 14.26
C ARG A 166 -1.85 -14.35 14.72
N ALA A 167 -0.76 -14.80 15.34
CA ALA A 167 0.34 -13.94 15.77
C ALA A 167 1.24 -13.47 14.62
N SER A 168 1.11 -14.06 13.42
CA SER A 168 1.99 -13.71 12.30
C SER A 168 1.71 -12.30 11.77
N PRO A 169 2.75 -11.49 11.51
CA PRO A 169 2.56 -10.14 11.01
C PRO A 169 1.96 -10.12 9.59
N PRO A 170 1.23 -9.05 9.22
CA PRO A 170 0.80 -8.83 7.85
C PRO A 170 2.00 -8.74 6.91
N ARG A 171 1.80 -9.18 5.66
CA ARG A 171 2.82 -9.12 4.61
C ARG A 171 2.46 -7.99 3.63
N LEU A 172 3.46 -7.21 3.22
CA LEU A 172 3.36 -6.20 2.16
C LEU A 172 4.36 -6.57 1.06
N GLY A 173 3.87 -7.20 -0.01
CA GLY A 173 4.75 -7.78 -1.01
C GLY A 173 5.65 -8.84 -0.36
N ASN A 174 6.96 -8.67 -0.44
CA ASN A 174 7.92 -9.60 0.18
C ASN A 174 8.27 -9.23 1.63
N LEU A 175 7.89 -8.04 2.09
CA LEU A 175 8.23 -7.51 3.41
C LEU A 175 7.20 -7.95 4.45
N LEU A 176 7.67 -8.40 5.62
CA LEU A 176 6.82 -8.59 6.80
C LEU A 176 6.71 -7.26 7.51
N VAL A 177 5.48 -6.81 7.75
CA VAL A 177 5.20 -5.53 8.39
C VAL A 177 4.89 -5.78 9.85
N GLU A 178 5.81 -5.41 10.74
CA GLU A 178 5.50 -5.35 12.16
C GLU A 178 4.45 -4.27 12.42
N THR A 179 3.40 -4.63 13.16
CA THR A 179 2.20 -3.81 13.34
C THR A 179 2.42 -2.60 14.24
N LYS A 180 3.56 -2.51 14.94
CA LYS A 180 3.82 -1.45 15.92
C LYS A 180 3.95 -0.06 15.28
N LEU A 181 4.50 0.03 14.06
CA LEU A 181 4.74 1.33 13.40
C LEU A 181 3.68 1.70 12.34
N THR A 182 2.93 0.70 11.83
CA THR A 182 1.89 0.95 10.81
C THR A 182 0.56 1.42 11.37
N SER A 183 0.24 1.11 12.63
CA SER A 183 -0.93 1.66 13.32
C SER A 183 -0.77 3.17 13.49
N LEU A 184 0.36 3.62 14.01
CA LEU A 184 0.68 5.03 14.25
C LEU A 184 0.74 5.79 12.92
N TYR A 185 1.46 5.29 11.90
CA TYR A 185 1.49 5.96 10.60
C TYR A 185 0.11 6.05 9.94
N ARG A 186 -0.75 5.02 10.06
CA ARG A 186 -2.13 5.09 9.54
C ARG A 186 -3.01 6.04 10.33
N LEU A 187 -2.85 6.06 11.65
CA LEU A 187 -3.55 7.01 12.52
C LEU A 187 -3.17 8.42 12.10
N PHE A 188 -1.87 8.69 11.95
CA PHE A 188 -1.34 9.94 11.43
C PHE A 188 -1.91 10.32 10.05
N LEU A 189 -1.96 9.37 9.09
CA LEU A 189 -2.53 9.65 7.76
C LEU A 189 -4.03 9.99 7.80
N ARG A 190 -4.75 9.49 8.81
CA ARG A 190 -6.18 9.77 9.04
C ARG A 190 -6.37 11.10 9.76
N THR A 191 -5.62 11.35 10.83
CA THR A 191 -5.69 12.60 11.61
C THR A 191 -5.24 13.79 10.77
N THR A 192 -4.18 13.68 9.97
CA THR A 192 -3.76 14.73 9.01
C THR A 192 -4.81 15.01 7.93
N SER A 193 -5.53 13.99 7.49
CA SER A 193 -6.61 14.18 6.52
C SER A 193 -7.81 14.87 7.18
N ALA A 194 -8.14 14.51 8.42
CA ALA A 194 -9.22 15.12 9.18
C ALA A 194 -8.90 16.57 9.59
N SER A 195 -7.65 16.86 9.98
CA SER A 195 -7.21 18.19 10.42
C SER A 195 -7.39 19.26 9.34
N VAL A 196 -7.27 18.88 8.06
CA VAL A 196 -7.51 19.76 6.91
C VAL A 196 -8.84 19.45 6.20
N LEU A 197 -9.82 18.93 6.92
CA LEU A 197 -11.19 18.71 6.42
C LEU A 197 -11.24 17.93 5.10
N HIS A 198 -10.35 16.96 4.94
CA HIS A 198 -10.19 16.13 3.73
C HIS A 198 -9.83 16.89 2.45
N GLN A 199 -9.23 18.08 2.53
CA GLN A 199 -8.68 18.74 1.34
C GLN A 199 -7.49 17.93 0.78
N PRO A 200 -7.59 17.40 -0.46
CA PRO A 200 -6.63 16.41 -0.96
C PRO A 200 -5.24 17.00 -1.22
N LEU A 201 -5.18 18.26 -1.68
CA LEU A 201 -3.91 18.95 -1.93
C LEU A 201 -3.17 19.25 -0.64
N ALA A 202 -3.86 19.81 0.35
CA ALA A 202 -3.25 20.10 1.65
C ALA A 202 -2.82 18.82 2.36
N THR A 203 -3.65 17.76 2.31
CA THR A 203 -3.29 16.44 2.82
C THR A 203 -2.01 15.91 2.16
N ARG A 204 -1.81 16.12 0.85
CA ARG A 204 -0.59 15.73 0.15
C ARG A 204 0.63 16.51 0.62
N HIS A 205 0.51 17.82 0.79
CA HIS A 205 1.60 18.69 1.26
C HIS A 205 2.05 18.32 2.66
N LEU A 206 1.09 18.22 3.59
CA LEU A 206 1.32 17.77 4.96
C LEU A 206 1.99 16.39 5.00
N ARG A 207 1.46 15.41 4.26
CA ARG A 207 2.08 14.07 4.19
C ARG A 207 3.50 14.12 3.65
N SER A 208 3.78 14.99 2.68
CA SER A 208 5.13 15.15 2.13
C SER A 208 6.11 15.69 3.18
N LEU A 209 5.65 16.64 4.01
CA LEU A 209 6.45 17.25 5.06
C LEU A 209 6.84 16.26 6.16
N TRP A 210 5.90 15.43 6.63
CA TRP A 210 6.14 14.49 7.74
C TRP A 210 6.72 13.13 7.33
N ARG A 211 6.71 12.81 6.03
CA ARG A 211 7.21 11.52 5.52
C ARG A 211 8.67 11.21 5.91
N PRO A 212 9.63 12.16 5.87
CA PRO A 212 11.01 11.90 6.26
C PRO A 212 11.13 11.40 7.70
N ILE A 213 10.42 12.03 8.64
CA ILE A 213 10.45 11.67 10.06
C ILE A 213 10.02 10.22 10.30
N PHE A 214 8.91 9.79 9.70
CA PHE A 214 8.48 8.39 9.80
C PHE A 214 9.48 7.43 9.15
N SER A 215 10.17 7.87 8.09
CA SER A 215 11.23 7.09 7.48
C SER A 215 12.45 6.97 8.40
N ASP A 216 12.80 8.02 9.14
CA ASP A 216 13.95 8.02 10.04
C ASP A 216 13.66 7.23 11.32
N ALA A 217 12.45 7.35 11.88
CA ALA A 217 12.00 6.51 12.99
C ALA A 217 12.04 5.01 12.63
N ALA A 218 11.63 4.66 11.40
CA ALA A 218 11.74 3.29 10.91
C ALA A 218 13.20 2.82 10.82
N LYS A 219 14.13 3.66 10.34
CA LYS A 219 15.58 3.33 10.32
C LYS A 219 16.13 3.14 11.73
N VAL A 220 15.80 4.02 12.67
CA VAL A 220 16.25 3.93 14.06
C VAL A 220 15.72 2.67 14.73
N THR A 221 14.44 2.34 14.51
CA THR A 221 13.84 1.09 15.02
C THR A 221 14.59 -0.14 14.51
N ILE A 222 14.90 -0.18 13.21
CA ILE A 222 15.68 -1.28 12.61
C ILE A 222 17.10 -1.34 13.22
N ARG A 223 17.75 -0.20 13.46
CA ARG A 223 19.09 -0.17 14.09
C ARG A 223 19.06 -0.64 15.55
N LEU A 224 18.03 -0.27 16.32
CA LEU A 224 17.84 -0.74 17.69
C LEU A 224 17.58 -2.25 17.76
N GLN A 225 16.89 -2.82 16.76
CA GLN A 225 16.66 -4.25 16.67
C GLN A 225 17.93 -5.06 16.34
N ASN A 226 18.88 -4.47 15.62
CA ASN A 226 20.12 -5.13 15.17
C ASN A 226 21.32 -4.87 16.09
N ASP A 227 21.09 -4.45 17.34
CA ASP A 227 22.09 -4.19 18.39
C ASP A 227 23.27 -3.29 17.93
N ALA A 228 22.92 -2.04 17.60
CA ALA A 228 23.88 -1.02 17.18
C ALA A 228 24.77 -0.51 18.34
N PRO A 229 26.02 -0.09 18.09
CA PRO A 229 26.95 0.42 19.12
C PRO A 229 26.42 1.66 19.84
N ASP A 230 25.62 2.50 19.16
CA ASP A 230 25.09 3.76 19.70
C ASP A 230 23.69 3.58 20.35
N ARG A 231 23.45 2.44 20.99
CA ARG A 231 22.10 2.07 21.46
C ARG A 231 21.46 3.11 22.38
N ALA A 232 22.20 3.61 23.37
CA ALA A 232 21.68 4.60 24.33
C ALA A 232 21.24 5.92 23.65
N ALA A 233 22.01 6.38 22.66
CA ALA A 233 21.68 7.58 21.89
C ALA A 233 20.44 7.37 21.01
N LEU A 234 20.33 6.20 20.38
CA LEU A 234 19.17 5.82 19.56
C LEU A 234 17.90 5.66 20.40
N GLU A 235 18.00 5.09 21.60
CA GLU A 235 16.88 4.98 22.55
C GLU A 235 16.42 6.35 23.04
N ASN A 236 17.35 7.26 23.37
CA ASN A 236 17.00 8.63 23.75
C ASN A 236 16.36 9.40 22.59
N TRP A 237 16.88 9.24 21.37
CA TRP A 237 16.26 9.81 20.17
C TRP A 237 14.83 9.28 19.98
N TYR A 238 14.62 7.97 20.13
CA TYR A 238 13.32 7.34 19.96
C TYR A 238 12.30 7.84 20.98
N ARG A 239 12.67 7.94 22.26
CA ARG A 239 11.79 8.49 23.32
C ARG A 239 11.41 9.95 23.06
N ASN A 240 12.36 10.76 22.61
CA ASN A 240 12.09 12.16 22.24
C ASN A 240 11.16 12.25 21.02
N TRP A 241 11.37 11.38 20.04
CA TRP A 241 10.52 11.27 18.86
C TRP A 241 9.09 10.87 19.23
N GLU A 242 8.90 9.86 20.08
CA GLU A 242 7.57 9.42 20.58
C GLU A 242 6.84 10.58 21.26
N THR A 243 7.50 11.24 22.22
CA THR A 243 6.94 12.39 22.95
C THR A 243 6.48 13.49 21.99
N ARG A 244 7.31 13.82 20.99
CA ARG A 244 6.96 14.86 20.00
C ARG A 244 5.83 14.42 19.09
N MET A 245 5.77 13.14 18.73
CA MET A 245 4.70 12.58 17.91
C MET A 245 3.36 12.58 18.64
N ASP A 246 3.34 12.28 19.94
CA ASP A 246 2.13 12.33 20.75
C ASP A 246 1.58 13.76 20.83
N ASN A 247 2.45 14.74 21.07
CA ASN A 247 2.07 16.16 21.05
C ASN A 247 1.54 16.59 19.67
N THR A 248 2.17 16.11 18.60
CA THR A 248 1.74 16.40 17.22
C THR A 248 0.38 15.78 16.90
N LEU A 249 0.14 14.54 17.34
CA LEU A 249 -1.14 13.88 17.17
C LEU A 249 -2.24 14.56 18.00
N ALA A 250 -1.93 15.02 19.21
CA ALA A 250 -2.83 15.82 20.02
C ALA A 250 -3.19 17.14 19.31
N MET A 251 -2.20 17.84 18.76
CA MET A 251 -2.41 19.07 17.98
C MET A 251 -3.29 18.81 16.74
N LEU A 252 -3.03 17.73 16.00
CA LEU A 252 -3.80 17.36 14.81
C LEU A 252 -5.24 16.95 15.16
N TYR A 253 -5.44 16.31 16.31
CA TYR A 253 -6.75 15.97 16.83
C TYR A 253 -7.54 17.24 17.17
N VAL A 254 -6.96 18.18 17.91
CA VAL A 254 -7.59 19.47 18.22
C VAL A 254 -7.87 20.27 16.95
N SER A 255 -6.97 20.23 15.97
CA SER A 255 -7.15 20.85 14.66
C SER A 255 -8.28 20.21 13.83
N ALA A 256 -8.62 18.95 14.07
CA ALA A 256 -9.70 18.25 13.37
C ALA A 256 -11.06 18.49 14.03
N THR A 257 -11.09 18.68 15.35
CA THR A 257 -12.31 18.90 16.13
C THR A 257 -12.69 20.39 16.22
N SER A 258 -11.69 21.27 16.28
CA SER A 258 -11.87 22.71 16.42
C SER A 258 -11.35 23.46 15.19
N ARG A 259 -11.92 24.64 14.92
CA ARG A 259 -11.41 25.60 13.93
C ARG A 259 -10.54 26.69 14.55
N GLY A 260 -9.98 26.43 15.73
CA GLY A 260 -9.11 27.39 16.42
C GLY A 260 -7.70 27.44 15.84
N LEU A 261 -6.77 28.00 16.62
CA LEU A 261 -5.36 28.17 16.25
C LEU A 261 -4.70 26.90 15.65
N PRO A 262 -4.92 25.68 16.19
CA PRO A 262 -4.33 24.46 15.59
C PRO A 262 -4.76 24.20 14.14
N HIS A 263 -6.00 24.56 13.78
CA HIS A 263 -6.51 24.44 12.42
C HIS A 263 -5.90 25.47 11.47
N GLU A 264 -5.75 26.70 11.94
CA GLU A 264 -5.07 27.75 11.19
C GLU A 264 -3.60 27.39 10.93
N ILE A 265 -2.91 26.84 11.94
CA ILE A 265 -1.54 26.37 11.83
C ILE A 265 -1.42 25.28 10.75
N THR A 266 -2.25 24.23 10.78
CA THR A 266 -2.16 23.14 9.79
C THR A 266 -2.49 23.61 8.37
N ARG A 267 -3.45 24.52 8.23
CA ARG A 267 -3.81 25.14 6.96
C ARG A 267 -2.67 26.01 6.41
N ASN A 268 -2.15 26.92 7.22
CA ASN A 268 -1.10 27.86 6.83
C ASN A 268 0.20 27.11 6.51
N LEU A 269 0.53 26.08 7.28
CA LEU A 269 1.69 25.24 7.03
C LEU A 269 1.59 24.50 5.68
N SER A 270 0.39 24.02 5.31
CA SER A 270 0.16 23.46 3.97
C SER A 270 0.35 24.50 2.85
N GLN A 271 -0.08 25.73 3.08
CA GLN A 271 0.07 26.82 2.11
C GLN A 271 1.53 27.25 1.95
N LEU A 272 2.27 27.37 3.06
CA LEU A 272 3.70 27.66 3.06
C LEU A 272 4.47 26.57 2.31
N PHE A 273 4.20 25.30 2.60
CA PHE A 273 4.80 24.18 1.88
C PHE A 273 4.53 24.26 0.37
N TYR A 274 3.30 24.59 -0.03
CA TYR A 274 2.94 24.74 -1.43
C TYR A 274 3.67 25.91 -2.11
N ALA A 275 3.73 27.06 -1.44
CA ALA A 275 4.40 28.26 -1.96
C ALA A 275 5.88 27.97 -2.25
N GLU A 276 6.56 27.33 -1.30
CA GLU A 276 7.96 26.92 -1.43
C GLU A 276 8.15 25.89 -2.56
N TYR A 277 7.31 24.84 -2.58
CA TYR A 277 7.37 23.83 -3.63
C TYR A 277 7.16 24.45 -5.03
N SER A 278 6.19 25.36 -5.15
CA SER A 278 5.87 26.07 -6.39
C SER A 278 7.03 26.96 -6.84
N PHE A 279 7.62 27.73 -5.93
CA PHE A 279 8.77 28.60 -6.19
C PHE A 279 9.94 27.81 -6.78
N ILE A 280 10.26 26.66 -6.20
CA ILE A 280 11.37 25.81 -6.64
C ILE A 280 11.04 25.14 -7.97
N SER A 281 9.81 24.64 -8.16
CA SER A 281 9.42 24.01 -9.43
C SER A 281 9.49 24.96 -10.63
N LYS A 282 9.40 26.27 -10.38
CA LYS A 282 9.48 27.34 -11.39
C LYS A 282 10.90 27.86 -11.61
N ARG A 283 11.84 27.62 -10.69
CA ARG A 283 13.28 27.90 -10.91
C ARG A 283 13.85 26.89 -11.92
N LYS A 284 13.71 27.23 -13.20
CA LYS A 284 14.45 26.60 -14.32
C LYS A 284 15.52 27.52 -14.91
N LEU A 285 15.49 28.80 -14.57
CA LEU A 285 16.43 29.81 -15.03
C LEU A 285 17.35 30.20 -13.87
N PRO A 286 18.63 30.51 -14.13
CA PRO A 286 19.49 31.10 -13.13
C PRO A 286 18.84 32.38 -12.60
N VAL A 287 18.72 32.47 -11.28
CA VAL A 287 18.21 33.68 -10.63
C VAL A 287 19.33 34.71 -10.70
N TRP A 288 19.03 35.88 -11.26
CA TRP A 288 19.98 36.98 -11.31
C TRP A 288 20.49 37.32 -9.91
N ASN A 289 21.81 37.23 -9.71
CA ASN A 289 22.51 37.57 -8.48
C ASN A 289 23.32 38.86 -8.72
N ALA A 290 22.93 39.93 -8.03
CA ALA A 290 23.49 41.27 -8.21
C ALA A 290 25.00 41.38 -7.93
N GLN A 291 25.61 40.38 -7.29
CA GLN A 291 27.03 40.36 -6.95
C GLN A 291 27.92 39.78 -8.05
N LEU A 292 27.36 39.10 -9.05
CA LEU A 292 28.14 38.49 -10.13
C LEU A 292 28.05 39.34 -11.39
N ALA A 293 29.14 39.32 -12.18
CA ALA A 293 29.21 40.08 -13.44
C ALA A 293 28.12 39.60 -14.43
N PRO A 294 27.57 40.49 -15.29
CA PRO A 294 26.52 40.14 -16.25
C PRO A 294 26.88 38.99 -17.21
N ASN A 295 28.17 38.80 -17.46
CA ASN A 295 28.70 37.77 -18.35
C ASN A 295 29.10 36.47 -17.61
N ALA A 296 28.71 36.33 -16.33
CA ALA A 296 29.06 35.14 -15.57
C ALA A 296 28.47 33.89 -16.24
N PRO A 297 29.22 32.78 -16.32
CA PRO A 297 28.77 31.54 -16.95
C PRO A 297 27.52 30.96 -16.27
N GLU A 298 27.23 31.39 -15.03
CA GLU A 298 26.02 31.06 -14.29
C GLU A 298 24.75 31.67 -14.89
N TYR A 299 24.85 32.76 -15.67
CA TYR A 299 23.72 33.47 -16.31
C TYR A 299 23.51 33.11 -17.76
N HIS A 300 24.50 32.50 -18.42
CA HIS A 300 24.40 32.08 -19.81
C HIS A 300 23.90 30.63 -19.88
N PRO A 301 22.66 30.38 -20.35
CA PRO A 301 22.11 29.03 -20.44
C PRO A 301 22.68 28.30 -21.68
N GLU A 302 23.99 28.24 -21.87
CA GLU A 302 24.62 27.37 -22.87
C GLU A 302 24.74 25.93 -22.36
N ILE A 303 23.67 25.37 -21.81
CA ILE A 303 23.58 23.93 -21.47
C ILE A 303 22.13 23.45 -21.68
N ALA A 304 21.47 23.88 -22.76
CA ALA A 304 20.27 23.20 -23.25
C ALA A 304 20.63 21.96 -24.09
N GLU A 305 21.84 21.87 -24.64
CA GLU A 305 22.24 20.80 -25.56
C GLU A 305 23.11 19.68 -24.94
N LEU A 306 23.63 19.84 -23.73
CA LEU A 306 24.33 18.76 -22.99
C LEU A 306 23.39 17.82 -22.22
N SER A 307 22.12 17.74 -22.64
CA SER A 307 21.14 16.74 -22.20
C SER A 307 21.45 15.31 -22.72
N LEU A 308 22.73 14.97 -22.88
CA LEU A 308 23.19 13.59 -23.03
C LEU A 308 23.20 12.94 -21.65
N LYS A 309 22.10 12.26 -21.33
CA LYS A 309 21.98 11.16 -20.36
C LYS A 309 22.91 11.28 -19.14
N LYS A 310 22.59 12.19 -18.19
CA LYS A 310 23.13 12.07 -16.83
C LYS A 310 22.88 10.64 -16.34
N SER A 311 23.94 9.97 -15.90
CA SER A 311 23.80 8.62 -15.33
C SER A 311 22.79 8.66 -14.18
N LYS A 312 22.03 7.59 -13.98
CA LYS A 312 21.01 7.53 -12.91
C LYS A 312 21.59 7.85 -11.52
N ALA A 313 22.88 7.59 -11.32
CA ALA A 313 23.60 7.91 -10.09
C ALA A 313 23.80 9.41 -9.91
N VAL A 314 24.32 10.10 -10.93
CA VAL A 314 24.53 11.56 -10.90
C VAL A 314 23.21 12.30 -10.76
N ALA A 315 22.15 11.86 -11.46
CA ALA A 315 20.82 12.42 -11.31
C ALA A 315 20.23 12.21 -9.89
N LYS A 316 20.58 11.10 -9.23
CA LYS A 316 20.15 10.80 -7.86
C LYS A 316 20.90 11.67 -6.84
N GLU A 317 22.19 11.85 -7.05
CA GLU A 317 23.06 12.66 -6.20
C GLU A 317 22.75 14.15 -6.33
N GLU A 318 22.50 14.64 -7.55
CA GLU A 318 22.04 16.00 -7.80
C GLU A 318 20.64 16.25 -7.22
N LYS A 319 19.75 15.25 -7.28
CA LYS A 319 18.45 15.30 -6.59
C LYS A 319 18.58 15.28 -5.07
N ALA A 320 19.60 14.61 -4.52
CA ALA A 320 19.92 14.65 -3.10
C ALA A 320 20.50 16.01 -2.70
N ARG A 321 21.38 16.59 -3.52
CA ARG A 321 21.89 17.96 -3.35
C ARG A 321 20.80 19.00 -3.44
N GLN A 322 19.86 18.86 -4.38
CA GLN A 322 18.68 19.73 -4.46
C GLN A 322 17.74 19.55 -3.26
N ALA A 323 17.66 18.35 -2.68
CA ALA A 323 16.90 18.10 -1.45
C ALA A 323 17.61 18.68 -0.21
N GLN A 324 18.94 18.68 -0.18
CA GLN A 324 19.75 19.36 0.85
C GLN A 324 19.67 20.88 0.69
N TYR A 325 19.83 21.41 -0.51
CA TYR A 325 19.60 22.82 -0.81
C TYR A 325 18.15 23.24 -0.51
N PHE A 326 17.15 22.39 -0.76
CA PHE A 326 15.78 22.59 -0.27
C PHE A 326 15.73 22.64 1.26
N SER A 327 16.51 21.77 1.92
CA SER A 327 16.68 21.73 3.37
C SER A 327 17.46 22.92 3.95
N ASP A 328 18.12 23.71 3.11
CA ASP A 328 18.89 24.88 3.54
C ASP A 328 18.18 26.19 3.14
N CYS A 329 17.51 26.24 1.99
CA CYS A 329 16.91 27.46 1.42
C CYS A 329 15.39 27.59 1.61
N ALA A 330 14.61 26.51 1.70
CA ALA A 330 13.15 26.61 1.90
C ALA A 330 12.76 27.05 3.33
N LEU A 331 13.73 27.44 4.16
CA LEU A 331 13.63 27.33 5.62
C LEU A 331 14.08 28.56 6.41
N ASN A 332 14.18 29.73 5.79
CA ASN A 332 14.21 30.91 6.64
C ASN A 332 12.84 31.11 7.33
N SER A 333 11.71 31.04 6.63
CA SER A 333 10.39 31.24 7.28
C SER A 333 9.77 29.93 7.79
N LEU A 334 9.65 28.91 6.93
CA LEU A 334 9.09 27.61 7.30
C LEU A 334 9.98 26.87 8.31
N GLY A 335 11.31 27.00 8.19
CA GLY A 335 12.26 26.36 9.10
C GLY A 335 12.33 27.01 10.46
N LEU A 336 12.26 28.34 10.54
CA LEU A 336 12.10 29.03 11.82
C LEU A 336 10.77 28.67 12.47
N ALA A 337 9.66 28.62 11.72
CA ALA A 337 8.36 28.21 12.26
C ALA A 337 8.37 26.77 12.80
N ILE A 338 8.96 25.84 12.04
CA ILE A 338 9.15 24.45 12.47
C ILE A 338 10.08 24.38 13.69
N GLY A 339 11.22 25.08 13.66
CA GLY A 339 12.20 25.10 14.75
C GLY A 339 11.63 25.70 16.05
N MET A 340 10.79 26.73 15.95
CA MET A 340 10.07 27.29 17.11
C MET A 340 9.05 26.30 17.67
N ALA A 341 8.25 25.65 16.81
CA ALA A 341 7.27 24.65 17.24
C ALA A 341 7.93 23.40 17.86
N GLU A 342 9.07 22.96 17.31
CA GLU A 342 9.84 21.83 17.83
C GLU A 342 10.57 22.17 19.13
N GLY A 343 11.05 23.40 19.27
CA GLY A 343 11.81 23.87 20.44
C GLY A 343 10.94 24.24 21.64
N ARG A 344 9.86 25.01 21.42
CA ARG A 344 8.98 25.51 22.48
C ARG A 344 7.93 24.49 22.89
N ASP A 345 7.20 23.96 21.92
CA ASP A 345 6.00 23.14 22.17
C ASP A 345 6.27 21.64 22.03
N LYS A 346 7.53 21.26 21.77
CA LYS A 346 7.95 19.87 21.55
C LYS A 346 7.03 19.16 20.54
N LEU A 347 6.66 19.86 19.46
CA LEU A 347 5.95 19.26 18.34
C LEU A 347 6.96 18.62 17.38
N CYS A 348 6.47 17.86 16.41
CA CYS A 348 7.24 17.36 15.29
C CYS A 348 6.54 17.85 14.03
N MET A 349 7.14 18.75 13.24
CA MET A 349 6.47 19.43 12.12
C MET A 349 7.16 19.21 10.77
N GLY A 350 8.02 18.21 10.65
CA GLY A 350 8.71 17.89 9.38
C GLY A 350 10.20 17.61 9.52
N ARG A 351 10.80 18.02 10.65
CA ARG A 351 12.20 17.74 10.98
C ARG A 351 12.30 16.99 12.30
N SER A 352 13.39 16.25 12.43
CA SER A 352 13.89 15.82 13.73
C SER A 352 15.32 16.32 13.82
N GLU A 353 15.49 17.64 13.84
CA GLU A 353 16.77 18.17 14.28
C GLU A 353 16.81 18.03 15.80
N ILE A 354 17.63 17.08 16.22
CA ILE A 354 18.22 17.10 17.54
C ILE A 354 18.88 18.48 17.64
N LYS A 355 18.52 19.31 18.62
CA LYS A 355 19.42 20.36 19.07
C LYS A 355 20.73 19.66 19.45
N GLY A 356 21.71 19.70 18.54
CA GLY A 356 22.95 18.92 18.65
C GLY A 356 23.52 18.41 17.32
N SER A 357 23.48 19.18 16.24
CA SER A 357 24.51 19.04 15.18
C SER A 357 25.78 19.78 15.62
N MET A 358 26.34 19.32 16.74
CA MET A 358 27.74 19.46 17.09
C MET A 358 28.26 18.04 17.29
N TRP A 359 28.39 17.33 16.16
CA TRP A 359 29.21 16.13 16.02
C TRP A 359 29.89 16.18 14.66
N GLN A 360 30.69 17.23 14.48
CA GLN A 360 32.01 17.12 13.87
C GLN A 360 32.97 17.84 14.82
N ASN A 361 33.82 17.08 15.50
CA ASN A 361 35.14 17.60 15.85
C ASN A 361 35.90 17.71 14.53
N ALA A 362 35.91 18.89 13.95
CA ALA A 362 36.91 19.47 13.06
C ALA A 362 36.53 20.93 12.78
#